data_AF-A0A920PHK3-F1
#
_entry.id   AF-A0A920PHK3-F1
#
_cell.length_a   1.000
_cell.length_b   1.000
_cell.length_c   1.000
_cell.angle_alpha   90.00
_cell.angle_beta   90.00
_cell.angle_gamma   90.00
#
_symmetry.space_group_name_H-M   'P 1'
#
loop_
_entity.id
_entity.type
_entity.pdbx_description
1 polymer ?
#
loop_
_entity_poly.entity_id
_entity_poly.type
_entity_poly.pdbx_seq_one_letter_code
_entity_poly.pdbx_strand_id
1 'polypeptide(L)'
;MANQMGDASEGRAAGKGKPLNSIKHKQSKPVKAWIKNELNQQQKRFKKILQHMEDITPKREKWFQQFFDTISTRGQNIDGDTRMVIAKEDLPKKPRRKTRVTYEPKDLKGFDH
;
A
#
# COMPACT_ATOMS: atom_id res chain seq x y z
N MET A 1 27.22 21.54 -24.84
CA MET A 1 26.18 21.05 -25.77
C MET A 1 26.57 19.61 -26.13
N ALA A 2 25.90 18.53 -25.77
CA ALA A 2 24.59 18.33 -25.17
C ALA A 2 24.64 17.06 -24.28
N ASN A 3 24.04 17.12 -23.09
CA ASN A 3 23.76 15.95 -22.27
C ASN A 3 22.73 15.09 -23.00
N GLN A 4 23.12 13.90 -23.44
CA GLN A 4 22.20 12.93 -24.00
C GLN A 4 21.48 12.24 -22.83
N MET A 5 20.50 12.94 -22.27
CA MET A 5 19.44 12.37 -21.45
C MET A 5 18.70 11.38 -22.34
N GLY A 6 19.06 10.11 -22.21
CA GLY A 6 18.39 9.01 -22.92
C GLY A 6 16.95 8.91 -22.46
N ASP A 7 16.05 8.98 -23.44
CA ASP A 7 14.64 8.60 -23.43
C ASP A 7 14.16 7.94 -22.14
N ALA A 8 13.31 8.65 -21.41
CA ALA A 8 12.46 8.07 -20.39
C ALA A 8 11.54 7.04 -21.08
N SER A 9 11.98 5.79 -21.06
CA SER A 9 11.27 4.68 -21.70
C SER A 9 9.88 4.53 -21.09
N GLU A 10 8.88 4.67 -21.95
CA GLU A 10 7.48 4.34 -21.72
C GLU A 10 7.33 3.09 -20.83
N GLY A 11 6.47 3.22 -19.81
CA GLY A 11 6.22 2.18 -18.80
C GLY A 11 5.89 0.83 -19.44
N ARG A 12 6.67 -0.19 -19.07
CA ARG A 12 6.49 -1.54 -19.62
C ARG A 12 5.27 -2.25 -19.03
N ALA A 13 4.47 -2.84 -19.90
CA ALA A 13 3.45 -3.82 -19.54
C ALA A 13 4.05 -4.94 -18.67
N ALA A 14 3.33 -5.32 -17.61
CA ALA A 14 3.69 -6.39 -16.67
C ALA A 14 3.68 -7.77 -17.33
N GLY A 15 4.63 -8.02 -18.23
CA GLY A 15 4.85 -9.27 -18.95
C GLY A 15 6.08 -9.99 -18.40
N LYS A 16 6.02 -11.32 -18.37
CA LYS A 16 7.02 -12.27 -17.84
C LYS A 16 8.37 -12.28 -18.59
N GLY A 17 8.98 -11.12 -18.83
CA GLY A 17 10.29 -10.97 -19.48
C GLY A 17 11.37 -10.60 -18.48
N LYS A 18 12.60 -11.10 -18.68
CA LYS A 18 13.77 -10.58 -17.95
C LYS A 18 13.93 -9.09 -18.27
N PRO A 19 14.30 -8.25 -17.28
CA PRO A 19 14.50 -6.83 -17.52
C PRO A 19 15.57 -6.65 -18.60
N LEU A 20 15.40 -5.66 -19.49
CA LEU A 20 16.27 -5.39 -20.65
C LEU A 20 17.76 -5.32 -20.29
N ASN A 21 18.07 -5.01 -19.03
CA ASN A 21 19.42 -4.84 -18.52
C ASN A 21 19.85 -5.96 -17.54
N SER A 22 19.35 -7.20 -17.71
CA SER A 22 19.75 -8.30 -16.83
C SER A 22 21.16 -8.82 -17.16
N ILE A 23 22.16 -8.44 -16.37
CA ILE A 23 23.52 -9.01 -16.45
C ILE A 23 23.51 -10.40 -15.81
N LYS A 24 23.93 -11.43 -16.57
CA LYS A 24 24.10 -12.79 -16.03
C LYS A 24 25.24 -12.80 -15.01
N HIS A 25 24.91 -12.95 -13.74
CA HIS A 25 25.88 -13.14 -12.66
C HIS A 25 25.76 -14.56 -12.11
N LYS A 26 26.90 -15.23 -11.91
CA LYS A 26 26.95 -16.53 -11.22
C LYS A 26 27.04 -16.27 -9.72
N GLN A 27 25.98 -16.63 -8.98
CA GLN A 27 26.02 -16.61 -7.52
C GLN A 27 26.74 -17.85 -7.00
N SER A 28 27.64 -17.65 -6.03
CA SER A 28 28.33 -18.76 -5.36
C SER A 28 27.35 -19.59 -4.51
N LYS A 29 27.70 -20.85 -4.22
CA LYS A 29 26.89 -21.73 -3.35
C LYS A 29 26.53 -21.10 -1.99
N PRO A 30 27.45 -20.45 -1.23
CA PRO A 30 27.10 -19.82 0.04
C PRO A 30 26.10 -18.66 -0.12
N VAL A 31 26.23 -17.85 -1.18
CA VAL A 31 25.30 -16.74 -1.45
C VAL A 31 23.89 -17.26 -1.70
N LYS A 32 23.74 -18.34 -2.48
CA LYS A 32 22.43 -18.97 -2.71
C LYS A 32 21.80 -19.50 -1.42
N ALA A 33 22.60 -20.11 -0.56
CA ALA A 33 22.13 -20.61 0.74
C ALA A 33 21.69 -19.45 1.65
N TRP A 34 22.45 -18.35 1.67
CA TRP A 34 22.09 -17.14 2.40
C TRP A 34 20.77 -16.53 1.90
N ILE A 35 20.60 -16.36 0.58
CA ILE A 35 19.35 -15.84 -0.02
C ILE A 35 18.15 -16.71 0.38
N LYS A 36 18.29 -18.04 0.35
CA LYS A 36 17.21 -18.95 0.74
C LYS A 36 16.84 -18.78 2.23
N ASN A 37 17.85 -18.62 3.09
CA ASN A 37 17.64 -18.40 4.51
C ASN A 37 16.96 -17.05 4.78
N GLU A 38 17.40 -15.98 4.12
CA GLU A 38 16.78 -14.65 4.20
C GLU A 38 15.32 -14.68 3.74
N LEU A 39 15.04 -15.32 2.61
CA LEU A 39 13.68 -15.45 2.09
C LEU A 39 12.77 -16.14 3.12
N ASN A 40 13.23 -17.23 3.73
CA ASN A 40 12.48 -17.93 4.77
C ASN A 40 12.24 -17.04 6.00
N GLN A 41 13.22 -16.24 6.41
CA GLN A 41 13.06 -15.31 7.52
C GLN A 41 12.06 -14.18 7.19
N GLN A 42 12.16 -13.62 5.99
CA GLN A 42 11.25 -12.58 5.50
C GLN A 42 9.81 -13.10 5.43
N GLN A 43 9.59 -14.31 4.91
CA GLN A 43 8.26 -14.93 4.89
C GLN A 43 7.69 -15.15 6.30
N LYS A 44 8.51 -15.60 7.25
CA LYS A 44 8.09 -15.74 8.66
C LYS A 44 7.70 -14.41 9.28
N ARG A 45 8.51 -13.36 9.09
CA ARG A 45 8.22 -12.00 9.59
C ARG A 45 6.95 -11.45 8.94
N PHE A 46 6.80 -11.64 7.63
CA PHE A 46 5.62 -11.20 6.88
C PHE A 46 4.34 -11.87 7.39
N LYS A 47 4.35 -13.20 7.60
CA LYS A 47 3.21 -13.92 8.17
C LYS A 47 2.83 -13.38 9.56
N LYS A 48 3.81 -13.09 10.40
CA LYS A 48 3.58 -12.50 11.73
C LYS A 48 2.95 -11.11 11.64
N ILE A 49 3.44 -10.26 10.73
CA ILE A 49 2.86 -8.93 10.50
C ILE A 49 1.42 -9.04 10.03
N LEU A 50 1.11 -9.96 9.10
CA LEU A 50 -0.26 -10.17 8.64
C LEU A 50 -1.20 -10.57 9.78
N GLN A 51 -0.76 -11.45 10.68
CA GLN A 51 -1.55 -11.83 11.85
C GLN A 51 -1.84 -10.61 12.73
N HIS A 52 -0.81 -9.84 13.08
CA HIS A 52 -0.99 -8.62 13.88
C HIS A 52 -1.90 -7.58 13.21
N MET A 53 -1.89 -7.51 11.88
CA MET A 53 -2.78 -6.64 11.11
C MET A 53 -4.24 -7.12 11.12
N GLU A 54 -4.49 -8.43 11.12
CA GLU A 54 -5.84 -8.96 11.32
C GLU A 54 -6.29 -8.75 12.77
N ASP A 55 -5.42 -8.95 13.76
CA ASP A 55 -5.72 -8.77 15.18
C ASP A 55 -6.06 -7.31 15.55
N ILE A 56 -5.47 -6.30 14.86
CA ILE A 56 -5.80 -4.89 15.10
C ILE A 56 -7.13 -4.46 14.43
N THR A 57 -7.75 -5.32 13.60
CA THR A 57 -8.98 -5.01 12.87
C THR A 57 -10.12 -4.49 13.76
N PRO A 58 -10.44 -5.10 14.92
CA PRO A 58 -11.47 -4.58 15.81
C PRO A 58 -11.14 -3.19 16.37
N LYS A 59 -9.86 -2.90 16.63
CA LYS A 59 -9.41 -1.59 17.10
C LYS A 59 -9.55 -0.54 16.00
N ARG A 60 -9.22 -0.90 14.76
CA ARG A 60 -9.38 -0.04 13.57
C ARG A 60 -10.85 0.33 13.35
N GLU A 61 -11.75 -0.63 13.51
CA GLU A 61 -13.18 -0.37 13.37
C GLU A 61 -13.66 0.67 14.40
N LYS A 62 -13.22 0.54 15.65
CA LYS A 62 -13.53 1.53 16.69
C LYS A 62 -13.01 2.92 16.32
N TRP A 63 -11.81 3.01 15.76
CA TRP A 63 -11.25 4.29 15.30
C TRP A 63 -12.05 4.91 14.16
N PHE A 64 -12.53 4.11 13.20
CA PHE A 64 -13.38 4.63 12.12
C PHE A 64 -14.70 5.18 12.67
N GLN A 65 -15.35 4.44 13.58
CA GLN A 65 -16.59 4.91 14.21
C GLN A 65 -16.35 6.20 15.01
N GLN A 66 -15.32 6.25 15.85
CA GLN A 66 -14.96 7.45 16.62
C GLN A 66 -14.66 8.65 15.72
N PHE A 67 -13.98 8.43 14.60
CA PHE A 67 -13.70 9.48 13.63
C PHE A 67 -15.00 10.01 13.01
N PHE A 68 -15.87 9.12 12.53
CA PHE A 68 -17.17 9.48 11.94
C PHE A 68 -18.10 10.19 12.94
N ASP A 69 -18.10 9.75 14.19
CA ASP A 69 -18.82 10.43 15.28
C ASP A 69 -18.26 11.84 15.52
N THR A 70 -16.94 12.00 15.48
CA THR A 70 -16.29 13.30 15.71
C THR A 70 -16.59 14.31 14.60
N ILE A 71 -16.50 13.91 13.33
CA ILE A 71 -16.77 14.82 12.21
C ILE A 71 -18.26 15.16 12.07
N SER A 72 -19.15 14.29 12.54
CA SER A 72 -20.60 14.53 12.54
C SER A 72 -21.12 15.29 13.75
N THR A 73 -20.37 15.33 14.87
CA THR A 73 -20.76 16.08 16.07
C THR A 73 -20.01 17.39 16.21
N ARG A 74 -18.68 17.34 16.18
CA ARG A 74 -17.81 18.52 16.38
C ARG A 74 -17.57 19.29 15.08
N GLY A 75 -17.54 18.58 13.95
CA GLY A 75 -17.18 19.14 12.64
C GLY A 75 -15.67 19.34 12.47
N GLN A 76 -15.26 19.63 11.23
CA GLN A 76 -13.90 20.00 10.87
C GLN A 76 -13.77 21.53 10.81
N ASN A 77 -12.68 22.08 11.36
CA ASN A 77 -12.40 23.52 11.21
C ASN A 77 -12.08 23.82 9.73
N ILE A 78 -12.81 24.78 9.14
CA ILE A 78 -12.51 25.30 7.81
C ILE A 78 -11.69 26.59 7.91
N ASP A 79 -12.12 27.51 8.78
CA ASP A 79 -11.42 28.78 9.00
C ASP A 79 -11.72 29.32 10.39
N GLY A 80 -10.70 29.72 11.15
CA GLY A 80 -10.80 30.18 12.53
C GLY A 80 -11.73 29.31 13.39
N ASP A 81 -12.85 29.89 13.82
CA ASP A 81 -13.90 29.25 14.62
C ASP A 81 -15.01 28.58 13.78
N THR A 82 -14.99 28.74 12.46
CA THR A 82 -15.98 28.17 11.54
C THR A 82 -15.73 26.68 11.35
N ARG A 83 -16.74 25.87 11.69
CA ARG A 83 -16.70 24.41 11.54
C ARG A 83 -17.72 23.93 10.53
N MET A 84 -17.30 22.97 9.71
CA MET A 84 -18.18 22.19 8.84
C MET A 84 -18.51 20.88 9.52
N VAL A 85 -19.77 20.72 9.90
CA VAL A 85 -20.32 19.45 10.39
C VAL A 85 -20.80 18.66 9.19
N ILE A 86 -20.37 17.40 9.08
CA ILE A 86 -20.76 16.50 7.99
C ILE A 86 -22.01 15.74 8.44
N ALA A 87 -23.07 15.78 7.64
CA ALA A 87 -24.30 15.04 7.89
C ALA A 87 -24.03 13.53 7.85
N LYS A 88 -24.78 12.74 8.62
CA LYS A 88 -24.54 11.28 8.72
C LYS A 88 -24.82 10.57 7.39
N GLU A 89 -25.69 11.16 6.58
CA GLU A 89 -26.11 10.70 5.27
C GLU A 89 -24.99 10.83 4.23
N ASP A 90 -24.11 11.81 4.40
CA ASP A 90 -22.97 12.08 3.52
C ASP A 90 -21.73 11.23 3.89
N LEU A 91 -21.81 10.45 4.98
CA LEU A 91 -20.71 9.59 5.38
C LEU A 91 -20.55 8.42 4.41
N PRO A 92 -19.29 8.05 4.08
CA PRO A 92 -19.04 6.93 3.20
C PRO A 92 -19.52 5.62 3.86
N LYS A 93 -20.31 4.84 3.11
CA LYS A 93 -20.76 3.51 3.55
C LYS A 93 -19.56 2.58 3.67
N LYS A 94 -19.50 1.85 4.79
CA LYS A 94 -18.44 0.86 5.01
C LYS A 94 -18.44 -0.18 3.87
N PRO A 95 -17.32 -0.35 3.16
CA PRO A 95 -17.24 -1.32 2.09
C PRO A 95 -17.25 -2.76 2.65
N ARG A 96 -17.82 -3.70 1.90
CA ARG A 96 -17.88 -5.12 2.29
C ARG A 96 -16.52 -5.82 2.33
N ARG A 97 -15.51 -5.27 1.66
CA ARG A 97 -14.15 -5.82 1.60
C ARG A 97 -13.37 -5.54 2.90
N LYS A 98 -12.44 -6.43 3.24
CA LYS A 98 -11.48 -6.20 4.32
C LYS A 98 -10.58 -4.99 4.03
N THR A 99 -10.20 -4.25 5.07
CA THR A 99 -9.23 -3.16 4.95
C THR A 99 -7.84 -3.74 4.69
N ARG A 100 -7.21 -3.36 3.58
CA ARG A 100 -5.84 -3.74 3.21
C ARG A 100 -4.95 -2.50 3.24
N VAL A 101 -3.68 -2.64 3.65
CA VAL A 101 -2.70 -1.53 3.72
C VAL A 101 -1.95 -1.36 2.41
N THR A 102 -1.70 -2.46 1.69
CA THR A 102 -1.09 -2.45 0.37
C THR A 102 -2.10 -2.91 -0.66
N TYR A 103 -2.18 -2.17 -1.76
CA TYR A 103 -2.87 -2.60 -2.97
C TYR A 103 -1.89 -3.44 -3.78
N GLU A 104 -2.34 -4.59 -4.30
CA GLU A 104 -1.54 -5.28 -5.31
C GLU A 104 -1.60 -4.47 -6.61
N PRO A 105 -0.59 -4.56 -7.49
CA PRO A 105 -0.63 -3.89 -8.80
C PRO A 105 -1.89 -4.23 -9.62
N LYS A 106 -2.50 -5.39 -9.35
CA LYS A 106 -3.77 -5.83 -9.95
C LYS A 106 -4.99 -5.06 -9.42
N ASP A 107 -4.91 -4.55 -8.20
CA ASP A 107 -5.97 -3.81 -7.51
C ASP A 107 -5.92 -2.29 -7.86
N LEU A 108 -4.81 -1.82 -8.44
CA LEU A 108 -4.61 -0.44 -8.91
C LEU A 108 -5.01 -0.24 -10.39
N LYS A 109 -5.65 -1.24 -11.01
CA LYS A 109 -6.03 -1.20 -12.41
C LYS A 109 -7.05 -0.07 -12.64
N GLY A 110 -6.62 1.02 -13.28
CA GLY A 110 -7.42 2.21 -13.56
C GLY A 110 -7.01 3.50 -12.83
N PHE A 111 -5.95 3.45 -12.00
CA PHE A 111 -5.26 4.67 -11.57
C PHE A 111 -4.01 4.83 -12.44
N ASP A 112 -4.07 5.71 -13.43
CA ASP A 112 -2.87 6.14 -14.16
C ASP A 112 -1.98 6.93 -13.19
N HIS A 113 -0.68 6.61 -13.16
CA HIS A 113 0.35 7.35 -12.41
C HIS A 113 1.26 8.03 -13.41
#